data_AF-A0A942BRW6-F1
#
_entry.id   AF-A0A942BRW6-F1
#
_cell.length_a   1.000
_cell.length_b   1.000
_cell.length_c   1.000
_cell.angle_alpha   90.00
_cell.angle_beta   90.00
_cell.angle_gamma   90.00
#
_symmetry.space_group_name_H-M   'P 1'
#
loop_
_entity.id
_entity.type
_entity.pdbx_description
1 polymer ?
#
loop_
_entity_poly.entity_id
_entity_poly.type
_entity_poly.pdbx_seq_one_letter_code
_entity_poly.pdbx_strand_id
1 'polypeptide(L)'
;MNAKSKLKALVIVTAFASLGHAGSPSKVDVKGLYSDMTYVEEAGDVVGMEVFIVYGHGFYAMVQEAEGEPNSPVIVPVQVDGTSIRFTLPDSRTFVGRVTTKGLLGHFLGDKGPETILRRGKSYWQ
;
A
#
# COMPACT_ATOMS: atom_id res chain seq x y z
N MET A 1 -55.79 -0.27 -56.90
CA MET A 1 -54.42 -0.84 -56.76
C MET A 1 -53.45 0.31 -56.54
N ASN A 2 -52.97 0.55 -55.32
CA ASN A 2 -51.98 1.60 -55.03
C ASN A 2 -50.67 0.96 -54.59
N ALA A 3 -49.61 1.26 -55.34
CA ALA A 3 -48.28 0.68 -55.22
C ALA A 3 -47.52 1.28 -54.02
N LYS A 4 -46.92 0.40 -53.21
CA LYS A 4 -46.09 0.74 -52.06
C LYS A 4 -44.71 1.21 -52.55
N SER A 5 -44.31 2.45 -52.25
CA SER A 5 -42.91 2.87 -52.36
C SER A 5 -42.18 2.49 -51.07
N LYS A 6 -41.16 1.63 -51.18
CA LYS A 6 -40.29 1.27 -50.04
C LYS A 6 -39.10 2.22 -50.01
N LEU A 7 -39.08 3.13 -49.04
CA LEU A 7 -37.93 3.96 -48.72
C LEU A 7 -36.88 3.10 -48.00
N LYS A 8 -35.70 2.91 -48.60
CA LYS A 8 -34.59 2.19 -47.97
C LYS A 8 -33.79 3.19 -47.12
N ALA A 9 -33.95 3.11 -45.80
CA ALA A 9 -33.09 3.85 -44.87
C ALA A 9 -31.75 3.11 -44.75
N LEU A 10 -30.66 3.80 -45.12
CA LEU A 10 -29.30 3.34 -44.93
C LEU A 10 -28.85 3.75 -43.53
N VAL A 11 -28.74 2.79 -42.61
CA VAL A 11 -28.19 3.01 -41.26
C VAL A 11 -26.69 2.79 -41.32
N ILE A 12 -25.91 3.86 -41.22
CA ILE A 12 -24.46 3.81 -41.03
C ILE A 12 -24.20 3.57 -39.55
N VAL A 13 -23.81 2.35 -39.19
CA VAL A 13 -23.38 2.00 -37.84
C VAL A 13 -21.91 2.38 -37.70
N THR A 14 -21.65 3.53 -37.08
CA THR A 14 -20.29 3.94 -36.71
C THR A 14 -19.87 3.13 -35.48
N ALA A 15 -19.01 2.13 -35.67
CA ALA A 15 -18.45 1.35 -34.57
C ALA A 15 -17.51 2.22 -33.73
N PHE A 16 -17.91 2.50 -32.48
CA PHE A 16 -17.05 3.02 -31.43
C PHE A 16 -16.06 1.92 -31.01
N ALA A 17 -14.84 1.96 -31.54
CA ALA A 17 -13.73 1.19 -30.99
C ALA A 17 -13.05 2.03 -29.89
N SER A 18 -13.59 1.98 -28.67
CA SER A 18 -12.87 2.44 -27.49
C SER A 18 -11.72 1.47 -27.21
N LEU A 19 -10.53 1.81 -27.70
CA LEU A 19 -9.26 1.22 -27.24
C LEU A 19 -8.99 1.69 -25.80
N GLY A 20 -9.75 1.14 -24.86
CA GLY A 20 -9.44 1.22 -23.45
C GLY A 20 -8.14 0.46 -23.20
N HIS A 21 -7.01 1.15 -23.24
CA HIS A 21 -5.78 0.65 -22.66
C HIS A 21 -5.99 0.62 -21.14
N ALA A 22 -6.56 -0.48 -20.65
CA ALA A 22 -6.43 -0.84 -19.25
C ALA A 22 -4.96 -1.15 -19.02
N GLY A 23 -4.15 -0.12 -18.73
CA GLY A 23 -2.82 -0.31 -18.21
C GLY A 23 -2.94 -1.25 -17.02
N SER A 24 -2.26 -2.39 -17.08
CA SER A 24 -2.23 -3.32 -15.94
C SER A 24 -1.87 -2.50 -14.72
N PRO A 25 -2.65 -2.54 -13.62
CA PRO A 25 -2.33 -1.76 -12.44
C PRO A 25 -0.89 -2.09 -12.08
N SER A 26 -0.04 -1.05 -12.06
CA SER A 26 1.33 -1.15 -11.55
C SER A 26 1.25 -1.93 -10.25
N LYS A 27 1.82 -3.14 -10.25
CA LYS A 27 1.76 -4.05 -9.11
C LYS A 27 2.60 -3.39 -8.02
N VAL A 28 1.96 -2.59 -7.18
CA VAL A 28 2.61 -1.93 -6.04
C VAL A 28 3.26 -3.02 -5.21
N ASP A 29 4.60 -3.00 -5.15
CA ASP A 29 5.36 -3.98 -4.41
C ASP A 29 5.24 -3.68 -2.91
N VAL A 30 4.81 -4.69 -2.15
CA VAL A 30 4.69 -4.58 -0.70
C VAL A 30 6.05 -4.59 -0.01
N LYS A 31 7.10 -5.13 -0.66
CA LYS A 31 8.45 -5.15 -0.11
C LYS A 31 9.06 -3.74 -0.06
N GLY A 32 10.05 -3.59 0.81
CA GLY A 32 10.83 -2.37 0.96
C GLY A 32 10.77 -1.78 2.36
N LEU A 33 11.59 -0.75 2.56
CA LEU A 33 11.69 0.04 3.78
C LEU A 33 10.60 1.11 3.81
N TYR A 34 9.87 1.21 4.91
CA TYR A 34 8.88 2.25 5.19
C TYR A 34 9.18 2.86 6.56
N SER A 35 9.29 4.18 6.64
CA SER A 35 9.70 4.84 7.88
C SER A 35 9.11 6.24 7.98
N ASP A 36 8.67 6.61 9.18
CA ASP A 36 8.54 8.01 9.61
C ASP A 36 9.50 8.34 10.75
N MET A 37 10.44 7.42 11.05
CA MET A 37 11.42 7.59 12.11
C MET A 37 12.28 8.83 11.85
N THR A 38 12.36 9.70 12.85
CA THR A 38 13.04 10.99 12.75
C THR A 38 13.73 11.34 14.06
N TYR A 39 14.85 12.05 13.94
CA TYR A 39 15.51 12.70 15.06
C TYR A 39 14.86 14.08 15.31
N VAL A 40 14.58 14.39 16.57
CA VAL A 40 14.03 15.67 17.04
C VAL A 40 15.14 16.41 17.77
N GLU A 41 15.75 17.37 17.09
CA GLU A 41 16.96 18.05 17.56
C GLU A 41 16.74 18.79 18.89
N GLU A 42 15.57 19.38 19.08
CA GLU A 42 15.23 20.16 20.26
C GLU A 42 15.14 19.31 21.53
N ALA A 43 14.74 18.05 21.40
CA ALA A 43 14.59 17.11 22.51
C ALA A 43 15.80 16.18 22.66
N GLY A 44 16.58 16.00 21.59
CA GLY A 44 17.63 14.96 21.54
C GLY A 44 17.06 13.55 21.32
N ASP A 45 15.81 13.45 20.88
CA ASP A 45 15.04 12.21 20.83
C ASP A 45 14.98 11.64 19.41
N VAL A 46 14.85 10.32 19.31
CA VAL A 46 14.37 9.64 18.09
C VAL A 46 12.93 9.18 18.33
N VAL A 47 12.05 9.51 17.38
CA VAL A 47 10.64 9.15 17.45
C VAL A 47 10.16 8.54 16.13
N GLY A 48 9.10 7.75 16.20
CA GLY A 48 8.41 7.19 15.03
C GLY A 48 8.57 5.68 14.91
N MET A 49 8.30 5.16 13.73
CA MET A 49 8.32 3.74 13.43
C MET A 49 8.98 3.45 12.09
N GLU A 50 9.73 2.36 12.04
CA GLU A 50 10.30 1.79 10.84
C GLU A 50 9.80 0.36 10.63
N VAL A 51 9.37 0.07 9.40
CA VAL A 51 8.88 -1.23 8.96
C VAL A 51 9.63 -1.61 7.69
N PHE A 52 10.43 -2.67 7.74
CA PHE A 52 11.14 -3.20 6.58
C PHE A 52 10.56 -4.56 6.16
N ILE A 53 9.86 -4.58 5.04
CA ILE A 53 9.19 -5.78 4.52
C ILE A 53 10.08 -6.49 3.51
N VAL A 54 10.39 -7.76 3.77
CA VAL A 54 11.23 -8.61 2.92
C VAL A 54 10.52 -9.91 2.57
N TYR A 55 11.01 -10.60 1.53
CA TYR A 55 10.51 -11.90 1.11
C TYR A 55 11.57 -12.99 1.30
N GLY A 56 11.15 -14.12 1.89
CA GLY A 56 11.90 -15.38 1.99
C GLY A 56 10.96 -16.55 1.66
N HIS A 57 10.69 -17.42 2.63
CA HIS A 57 9.64 -18.45 2.54
C HIS A 57 8.24 -17.93 2.95
N GLY A 58 8.00 -16.66 2.68
CA GLY A 58 6.90 -15.87 3.24
C GLY A 58 7.32 -14.41 3.38
N PHE A 59 6.38 -13.53 3.70
CA PHE A 59 6.69 -12.14 4.00
C PHE A 59 6.99 -11.96 5.48
N TYR A 60 8.00 -11.15 5.77
CA TYR A 60 8.41 -10.80 7.11
C TYR A 60 8.61 -9.29 7.20
N ALA A 61 8.31 -8.72 8.35
CA ALA A 61 8.61 -7.34 8.69
C ALA A 61 9.63 -7.33 9.82
N MET A 62 10.74 -6.60 9.63
CA MET A 62 11.46 -6.03 10.76
C MET A 62 10.73 -4.74 11.16
N VAL A 63 10.38 -4.62 12.43
CA VAL A 63 9.67 -3.46 12.98
C VAL A 63 10.49 -2.87 14.11
N GLN A 64 10.70 -1.56 14.09
CA GLN A 64 11.35 -0.81 15.15
C GLN A 64 10.50 0.42 15.47
N GLU A 65 10.25 0.65 16.75
CA GLU A 65 9.52 1.82 17.25
C GLU A 65 10.45 2.64 18.13
N ALA A 66 10.28 3.97 18.13
CA ALA A 66 11.03 4.89 18.96
C ALA A 66 10.10 5.93 19.59
N GLU A 67 10.24 6.15 20.90
CA GLU A 67 9.50 7.13 21.69
C GLU A 67 10.47 7.87 22.63
N GLY A 68 11.51 8.47 22.05
CA GLY A 68 12.66 9.04 22.77
C GLY A 68 13.95 8.36 22.34
N GLU A 69 13.98 7.04 22.47
CA GLU A 69 15.07 6.19 21.96
C GLU A 69 14.51 5.03 21.14
N PRO A 70 15.26 4.52 20.12
CA PRO A 70 14.83 3.35 19.37
C PRO A 70 14.82 2.09 20.23
N ASN A 71 13.68 1.40 20.26
CA ASN A 71 13.56 0.09 20.88
C ASN A 71 14.35 -0.97 20.08
N SER A 72 14.54 -2.14 20.68
CA SER A 72 15.09 -3.29 19.95
C SER A 72 14.15 -3.69 18.79
N PRO A 73 14.66 -3.88 17.56
CA PRO A 73 13.82 -4.28 16.45
C PRO A 73 13.32 -5.72 16.63
N VAL A 74 12.10 -5.98 16.16
CA VAL A 74 11.48 -7.32 16.17
C VAL A 74 11.22 -7.79 14.75
N ILE A 75 11.29 -9.10 14.51
CA ILE A 75 10.96 -9.70 13.22
C ILE A 75 9.69 -10.52 13.36
N VAL A 76 8.69 -10.21 12.55
CA VAL A 76 7.35 -10.82 12.62
C VAL A 76 6.88 -11.28 11.23
N PRO A 77 6.09 -12.36 11.15
CA PRO A 77 5.47 -12.77 9.89
C PRO A 77 4.42 -11.74 9.46
N VAL A 78 4.31 -11.53 8.13
CA VAL A 78 3.35 -10.59 7.54
C VAL A 78 2.37 -11.36 6.68
N GLN A 79 1.09 -11.15 6.94
CA GLN A 79 0.00 -11.55 6.05
C GLN A 79 -0.14 -10.49 4.97
N VAL A 80 -0.12 -10.92 3.70
CA VAL A 80 -0.22 -10.02 2.54
C VAL A 80 -1.43 -10.45 1.70
N ASP A 81 -2.32 -9.49 1.41
CA ASP A 81 -3.43 -9.64 0.47
C ASP A 81 -3.47 -8.44 -0.48
N GLY A 82 -2.97 -8.65 -1.70
CA GLY A 82 -2.74 -7.57 -2.67
C GLY A 82 -1.73 -6.55 -2.13
N THR A 83 -2.21 -5.34 -1.85
CA THR A 83 -1.41 -4.26 -1.22
C THR A 83 -1.69 -4.12 0.27
N SER A 84 -2.63 -4.88 0.82
CA SER A 84 -2.96 -4.85 2.24
C SER A 84 -1.99 -5.76 2.99
N ILE A 85 -1.54 -5.31 4.16
CA ILE A 85 -0.66 -6.06 5.04
C ILE A 85 -1.24 -6.11 6.45
N ARG A 86 -0.88 -7.17 7.18
CA ARG A 86 -1.17 -7.31 8.60
C ARG A 86 -0.04 -8.06 9.29
N PHE A 87 0.36 -7.59 10.46
CA PHE A 87 1.29 -8.30 11.34
C PHE A 87 0.95 -8.00 12.80
N THR A 88 1.43 -8.86 13.70
CA THR A 88 1.22 -8.74 15.13
C THR A 88 2.58 -8.71 15.83
N LEU A 89 2.79 -7.71 16.66
CA LEU A 89 4.00 -7.54 17.47
C LEU A 89 3.99 -8.51 18.66
N PRO A 90 5.16 -8.77 19.29
CA PRO A 90 5.26 -9.67 20.45
C PRO A 90 4.40 -9.25 21.66
N ASP A 91 4.07 -7.97 21.78
CA ASP A 91 3.18 -7.43 22.82
C ASP A 91 1.68 -7.54 22.48
N SER A 92 1.34 -8.29 21.44
CA SER A 92 -0.03 -8.52 20.94
C SER A 92 -0.68 -7.33 20.23
N ARG A 93 0.02 -6.19 20.02
CA ARG A 93 -0.49 -5.12 19.16
C ARG A 93 -0.49 -5.58 17.70
N THR A 94 -1.59 -5.37 17.00
CA THR A 94 -1.75 -5.80 15.60
C THR A 94 -1.81 -4.60 14.67
N PHE A 95 -0.83 -4.48 13.79
CA PHE A 95 -0.81 -3.47 12.75
C PHE A 95 -1.60 -3.93 11.53
N VAL A 96 -2.44 -3.04 10.99
CA VAL A 96 -3.12 -3.21 9.71
C VAL A 96 -2.78 -2.04 8.81
N GLY A 97 -2.45 -2.33 7.56
CA GLY A 97 -2.07 -1.27 6.62
C GLY A 97 -2.24 -1.62 5.16
N ARG A 98 -2.04 -0.61 4.32
CA ARG A 98 -2.06 -0.70 2.87
C ARG A 98 -0.87 0.03 2.29
N VAL A 99 -0.15 -0.66 1.42
CA VAL A 99 0.93 -0.07 0.63
C VAL A 99 0.33 0.73 -0.52
N THR A 100 0.75 1.98 -0.64
CA THR A 100 0.34 2.92 -1.68
C THR A 100 1.57 3.52 -2.38
N THR A 101 1.34 4.39 -3.36
CA THR A 101 2.41 5.19 -3.98
C THR A 101 3.06 6.17 -3.02
N LYS A 102 2.40 6.55 -1.91
CA LYS A 102 2.95 7.47 -0.89
C LYS A 102 3.79 6.77 0.16
N GLY A 103 3.60 5.46 0.35
CA GLY A 103 4.19 4.70 1.45
C GLY A 103 3.22 3.67 2.00
N LEU A 104 3.50 3.20 3.22
CA LEU A 104 2.64 2.30 3.98
C LEU A 104 1.73 3.14 4.89
N LEU A 105 0.43 3.13 4.59
CA LEU A 105 -0.59 3.74 5.45
C LEU A 105 -1.15 2.68 6.37
N GLY A 106 -1.27 2.94 7.66
CA GLY A 106 -1.86 1.96 8.58
C GLY A 106 -1.97 2.46 10.01
N HIS A 107 -2.43 1.58 10.89
CA HIS A 107 -2.63 1.85 12.32
C HIS A 107 -2.59 0.53 13.10
N PHE A 108 -2.40 0.61 14.43
CA PHE A 108 -2.64 -0.54 15.28
C PHE A 108 -4.13 -0.67 15.59
N LEU A 109 -4.65 -1.90 15.57
CA LEU A 109 -6.03 -2.18 15.93
C LEU A 109 -6.30 -1.74 17.37
N GLY A 110 -7.39 -0.99 17.55
CA GLY A 110 -7.77 -0.40 18.83
C GLY A 110 -7.34 1.06 18.99
N ASP A 111 -6.40 1.54 18.17
CA ASP A 111 -6.03 2.95 18.16
C ASP A 111 -7.18 3.79 17.61
N LYS A 112 -7.44 4.92 18.27
CA LYS A 112 -8.42 5.93 17.83
C LYS A 112 -7.75 7.12 17.13
N GLY A 113 -6.44 7.06 16.96
CA GLY A 113 -5.65 8.09 16.30
C GLY A 113 -5.83 8.10 14.78
N PRO A 114 -5.28 9.12 14.10
CA PRO A 114 -5.19 9.10 12.65
C PRO A 114 -4.29 7.95 12.18
N GLU A 115 -4.47 7.53 10.93
CA GLU A 115 -3.54 6.58 10.31
C GLU A 115 -2.14 7.18 10.22
N THR A 116 -1.15 6.36 10.55
CA THR A 116 0.26 6.67 10.35
C THR A 116 0.63 6.46 8.88
N ILE A 117 1.44 7.37 8.34
CA ILE A 117 1.99 7.25 6.97
C ILE A 117 3.50 7.05 7.06
N LEU A 118 3.94 5.82 6.86
CA LEU A 118 5.36 5.49 6.78
C LEU A 118 5.85 5.67 5.35
N ARG A 119 6.75 6.63 5.14
CA ARG A 119 7.24 6.96 3.80
C ARG A 119 8.16 5.86 3.30
N ARG A 120 8.09 5.56 2.00
CA ARG A 120 8.98 4.58 1.39
C ARG A 120 10.42 5.11 1.38
N GLY A 121 11.31 4.44 2.10
CA GLY A 121 12.76 4.68 2.11
C GLY A 121 13.45 4.04 0.90
N LYS A 122 14.80 3.96 0.89
CA LYS A 122 15.57 3.25 -0.14
C LYS A 122 16.02 1.89 0.37
N SER A 123 15.85 0.81 -0.40
CA SER A 123 16.38 -0.52 -0.09
C SER A 123 16.52 -1.37 -1.36
N TYR A 124 17.21 -2.51 -1.29
CA TYR A 124 17.33 -3.46 -2.41
C TYR A 124 15.96 -4.00 -2.90
N TRP A 125 14.96 -4.05 -2.03
CA TRP A 125 13.68 -4.68 -2.31
C TRP A 125 12.66 -3.76 -2.98
N GLN A 126 13.13 -2.75 -3.71
CA GLN A 126 12.33 -1.68 -4.31
C GLN A 126 12.71 -1.46 -5.77
#